data_AF-A0A1V2PST5-F1
#
_entry.id   AF-A0A1V2PST5-F1
#
_cell.length_a   1.000
_cell.length_b   1.000
_cell.length_c   1.000
_cell.angle_alpha   90.00
_cell.angle_beta   90.00
_cell.angle_gamma   90.00
#
_symmetry.space_group_name_H-M   'P 1'
#
loop_
_entity.id
_entity.type
_entity.pdbx_description
1 polymer ?
#
loop_
_entity_poly.entity_id
_entity_poly.type
_entity_poly.pdbx_seq_one_letter_code
_entity_poly.pdbx_strand_id
1 'polypeptide(L)'
;MTSAQQNDRAGSGLPQVPSIPLTEDRIGLPPGDQSIGALVKDATTHLSTLVRAEIELAKIEISRDVKRAVRGSIFFILALVVLMFSLYFPFIALAEGLAEIGLQRWAGFLITWGVMLVVVGLLGYLGYRKVRGIKGPKKTIQSAQETLAALKRDSDESPS
;
A
#
# COMPACT_ATOMS: atom_id res chain seq x y z
N MET A 1 -11.46 60.12 48.77
CA MET A 1 -12.24 59.48 49.85
C MET A 1 -12.36 58.02 49.40
N THR A 2 -11.77 57.00 50.01
CA THR A 2 -11.53 56.72 51.42
C THR A 2 -10.45 55.64 51.51
N SER A 3 -9.63 55.80 52.54
CA SER A 3 -8.65 54.90 53.13
C SER A 3 -9.10 53.45 53.34
N ALA A 4 -8.19 52.51 53.09
CA ALA A 4 -8.09 51.27 53.85
C ALA A 4 -6.61 50.88 53.96
N GLN A 5 -6.03 51.32 55.06
CA GLN A 5 -4.80 50.81 55.66
C GLN A 5 -4.98 49.35 56.06
N GLN A 6 -3.84 48.66 56.22
CA GLN A 6 -3.62 47.45 57.02
C GLN A 6 -3.47 46.16 56.21
N ASN A 7 -2.25 45.60 56.18
CA ASN A 7 -1.85 44.69 57.25
C ASN A 7 -0.42 44.20 57.00
N ASP A 8 0.51 44.60 57.87
CA ASP A 8 1.79 43.94 58.05
C ASP A 8 1.56 42.48 58.41
N ARG A 9 2.24 41.56 57.70
CA ARG A 9 2.72 40.23 58.15
C ARG A 9 3.20 39.44 56.94
N ALA A 10 4.31 39.86 56.34
CA ALA A 10 5.09 38.97 55.49
C ALA A 10 5.99 38.12 56.39
N GLY A 11 5.36 37.21 57.14
CA GLY A 11 6.06 36.03 57.65
C GLY A 11 6.57 35.24 56.45
N SER A 12 7.83 34.82 56.51
CA SER A 12 8.50 33.91 55.58
C SER A 12 7.58 32.77 55.12
N GLY A 13 6.94 32.97 53.96
CA GLY A 13 6.02 32.02 53.34
C GLY A 13 6.64 31.47 52.07
N LEU A 14 7.61 30.57 52.21
CA LEU A 14 8.04 29.76 51.06
C LEU A 14 6.89 28.78 50.72
N PRO A 15 6.49 28.67 49.44
CA PRO A 15 5.46 27.73 49.03
C PRO A 15 5.90 26.29 49.37
N GLN A 16 5.00 25.50 49.94
CA GLN A 16 5.23 24.07 50.14
C GLN A 16 5.37 23.41 48.77
N VAL A 17 6.61 23.05 48.42
CA VAL A 17 6.91 22.29 47.21
C VAL A 17 6.35 20.88 47.42
N PRO A 18 5.45 20.38 46.56
CA PRO A 18 5.05 18.98 46.60
C PRO A 18 6.32 18.15 46.40
N SER A 19 6.79 17.49 47.46
CA SER A 19 7.87 16.53 47.33
C SER A 19 7.35 15.43 46.41
N ILE A 20 7.93 15.38 45.21
CA ILE A 20 7.76 14.27 44.28
C ILE A 20 7.91 13.00 45.12
N PRO A 21 6.92 12.09 45.14
CA PRO A 21 7.16 10.77 45.68
C PRO A 21 8.19 10.17 44.75
N LEU A 22 9.47 10.21 45.16
CA LEU A 22 10.45 9.27 44.64
C LEU A 22 9.77 7.93 44.85
N THR A 23 9.45 7.24 43.76
CA THR A 23 8.90 5.90 43.81
C THR A 23 9.84 5.04 44.64
N GLU A 24 9.54 4.91 45.93
CA GLU A 24 10.11 3.91 46.82
C GLU A 24 9.43 2.58 46.45
N ASP A 25 9.77 2.07 45.27
CA ASP A 25 9.37 0.71 44.87
C ASP A 25 10.48 -0.01 44.11
N ARG A 26 11.74 0.25 44.48
CA ARG A 26 12.87 -0.63 44.17
C ARG A 26 13.91 -0.65 45.29
N ILE A 27 13.49 -0.65 46.55
CA ILE A 27 14.39 -0.97 47.67
C ILE A 27 13.75 -2.07 48.51
N GLY A 28 13.75 -3.27 47.94
CA GLY A 28 13.28 -4.49 48.60
C GLY A 28 13.89 -5.77 48.04
N LEU A 29 14.94 -5.68 47.20
CA LEU A 29 15.68 -6.86 46.74
C LEU A 29 17.19 -6.62 46.92
N PRO A 30 17.92 -7.54 47.57
CA PRO A 30 19.35 -7.41 47.76
C PRO A 30 20.10 -7.26 46.42
N PRO A 31 21.20 -6.48 46.37
CA PRO A 31 22.02 -6.32 45.18
C PRO A 31 22.77 -7.63 44.91
N GLY A 32 22.11 -8.54 44.22
CA GLY A 32 22.63 -9.88 43.90
C GLY A 32 21.68 -10.76 43.09
N ASP A 33 20.36 -10.56 43.20
CA ASP A 33 19.36 -11.50 42.66
C ASP A 33 18.41 -10.92 41.60
N GLN A 34 18.85 -9.94 40.80
CA GLN A 34 18.27 -9.85 39.46
C GLN A 34 18.82 -11.04 38.65
N SER A 35 18.14 -12.18 38.76
CA SER A 35 18.51 -13.36 38.00
C SER A 35 18.65 -12.99 36.52
N ILE A 36 19.64 -13.57 35.83
CA ILE A 36 19.83 -13.39 34.38
C ILE A 36 18.50 -13.63 33.62
N GLY A 37 17.65 -14.53 34.13
CA GLY A 37 16.30 -14.78 33.60
C GLY A 37 15.35 -13.58 33.72
N ALA A 38 15.42 -12.78 34.78
CA ALA A 38 14.62 -11.57 34.93
C ALA A 38 15.06 -10.48 33.94
N LEU A 39 16.37 -10.32 33.71
CA LEU A 39 16.92 -9.35 32.76
C LEU A 39 16.59 -9.72 31.31
N VAL A 40 16.70 -11.00 30.94
CA VAL A 40 16.31 -11.49 29.61
C VAL A 40 14.81 -11.32 29.39
N LYS A 41 13.99 -11.59 30.40
CA LYS A 41 12.54 -11.37 30.33
C LYS A 41 12.19 -9.90 30.12
N ASP A 42 12.85 -8.98 30.83
CA ASP A 42 12.62 -7.54 30.71
C ASP A 42 13.08 -7.01 29.33
N ALA A 43 14.27 -7.40 28.89
CA ALA A 43 14.79 -7.05 27.56
C ALA A 43 13.90 -7.59 26.42
N THR A 44 13.40 -8.82 26.54
CA THR A 44 12.47 -9.41 25.55
C THR A 44 11.14 -8.68 25.53
N THR A 45 10.66 -8.23 26.70
CA THR A 45 9.43 -7.45 26.82
C THR A 45 9.59 -6.09 26.12
N HIS A 46 10.69 -5.37 26.36
CA HIS A 46 10.99 -4.11 25.69
C HIS A 46 11.16 -4.24 24.18
N LEU A 47 11.84 -5.30 23.72
CA LEU A 47 11.97 -5.57 22.29
C LEU A 47 10.60 -5.84 21.66
N SER A 48 9.75 -6.62 22.32
CA SER A 48 8.37 -6.87 21.88
C SER A 48 7.57 -5.57 21.77
N THR A 49 7.72 -4.64 22.73
CA THR A 49 7.09 -3.31 22.67
C THR A 49 7.59 -2.46 21.51
N LEU A 50 8.91 -2.46 21.23
CA LEU A 50 9.48 -1.72 20.10
C LEU A 50 9.00 -2.28 18.75
N VAL A 51 9.09 -3.60 18.56
CA VAL A 51 8.63 -4.27 17.33
C VAL A 51 7.14 -4.00 17.13
N ARG A 52 6.33 -4.07 18.19
CA ARG A 52 4.91 -3.73 18.13
C ARG A 52 4.69 -2.28 17.71
N ALA A 53 5.46 -1.34 18.26
CA ALA A 53 5.37 0.08 17.91
C ALA A 53 5.76 0.34 16.45
N GLU A 54 6.80 -0.32 15.96
CA GLU A 54 7.24 -0.20 14.56
C GLU A 54 6.20 -0.77 13.58
N ILE A 55 5.59 -1.90 13.92
CA ILE A 55 4.45 -2.47 13.16
C ILE A 55 3.25 -1.51 13.18
N GLU A 56 2.94 -0.92 14.33
CA GLU A 56 1.82 0.02 14.43
C GLU A 56 2.07 1.29 13.62
N LEU A 57 3.29 1.82 13.65
CA LEU A 57 3.68 2.96 12.83
C LEU A 57 3.60 2.62 11.34
N ALA A 58 4.19 1.49 10.92
CA ALA A 58 4.14 1.02 9.54
C ALA A 58 2.69 0.82 9.07
N LYS A 59 1.84 0.26 9.94
CA LYS A 59 0.40 0.10 9.64
C LYS A 59 -0.28 1.45 9.44
N ILE A 60 0.02 2.46 10.26
CA ILE A 60 -0.52 3.81 10.12
C ILE A 60 -0.06 4.44 8.81
N GLU A 61 1.24 4.39 8.51
CA GLU A 61 1.83 4.97 7.30
C GLU A 61 1.28 4.32 6.04
N ILE A 62 1.33 2.99 5.96
CA ILE A 62 0.77 2.24 4.82
C ILE A 62 -0.73 2.53 4.68
N SER A 63 -1.49 2.52 5.77
CA SER A 63 -2.94 2.80 5.69
C SER A 63 -3.23 4.23 5.23
N ARG A 64 -2.39 5.20 5.60
CA ARG A 64 -2.48 6.60 5.16
C ARG A 64 -2.17 6.71 3.68
N ASP A 65 -1.12 6.03 3.21
CA ASP A 65 -0.70 6.08 1.82
C ASP A 65 -1.69 5.35 0.91
N VAL A 66 -2.24 4.22 1.34
CA VAL A 66 -3.34 3.54 0.64
C VAL A 66 -4.56 4.45 0.52
N LYS A 67 -4.98 5.12 1.60
CA LYS A 67 -6.12 6.06 1.56
C LYS A 67 -5.86 7.23 0.61
N ARG A 68 -4.63 7.76 0.58
CA ARG A 68 -4.23 8.83 -0.35
C ARG A 68 -4.25 8.33 -1.79
N ALA A 69 -3.71 7.14 -2.06
CA ALA A 69 -3.70 6.52 -3.38
C ALA A 69 -5.13 6.26 -3.88
N VAL A 70 -6.01 5.73 -3.03
CA VAL A 70 -7.44 5.51 -3.35
C VAL A 70 -8.14 6.82 -3.66
N ARG A 71 -7.91 7.87 -2.87
CA ARG A 71 -8.52 9.18 -3.15
C ARG A 71 -7.96 9.78 -4.46
N GLY A 72 -6.67 9.59 -4.73
CA GLY A 72 -6.03 10.01 -5.97
C GLY A 72 -6.53 9.25 -7.21
N SER A 73 -6.88 7.97 -7.06
CA SER A 73 -7.36 7.14 -8.17
C SER A 73 -8.75 7.52 -8.65
N ILE A 74 -9.56 8.21 -7.85
CA ILE A 74 -10.90 8.68 -8.25
C ILE A 74 -10.83 9.50 -9.54
N PHE A 75 -9.88 10.44 -9.65
CA PHE A 75 -9.72 11.25 -10.86
C PHE A 75 -9.28 10.42 -12.07
N PHE A 76 -8.43 9.42 -11.88
CA PHE A 76 -8.05 8.50 -12.95
C PHE A 76 -9.23 7.66 -13.42
N ILE A 77 -10.06 7.16 -12.50
CA ILE A 77 -11.28 6.41 -12.83
C ILE A 77 -12.23 7.31 -13.63
N LEU A 78 -12.47 8.54 -13.17
CA LEU A 78 -13.29 9.50 -13.90
C LEU A 78 -12.72 9.83 -15.28
N ALA A 79 -11.40 10.07 -15.37
CA ALA A 79 -10.73 10.33 -16.65
C ALA A 79 -10.85 9.13 -17.61
N LEU A 80 -10.68 7.91 -17.12
CA LEU A 80 -10.85 6.69 -17.93
C LEU A 80 -12.30 6.50 -18.38
N VAL A 81 -13.28 6.79 -17.53
CA VAL A 81 -14.70 6.75 -17.88
C VAL A 81 -14.99 7.77 -18.98
N VAL A 82 -14.57 9.03 -18.80
CA VAL A 82 -14.73 10.09 -19.81
C VAL A 82 -14.05 9.70 -21.11
N LEU A 83 -12.81 9.21 -21.05
CA LEU A 83 -12.06 8.75 -22.23
C LEU A 83 -12.78 7.59 -22.92
N MET A 84 -13.28 6.60 -22.18
CA MET A 84 -14.00 5.44 -22.71
C MET A 84 -15.28 5.84 -23.44
N PHE A 85 -16.07 6.78 -22.89
CA PHE A 85 -17.25 7.32 -23.58
C PHE A 85 -16.88 8.27 -24.74
N SER A 86 -15.78 9.00 -24.62
CA SER A 86 -15.32 9.95 -25.66
C SER A 86 -14.68 9.25 -26.86
N LEU A 87 -14.28 7.98 -26.73
CA LEU A 87 -13.59 7.23 -27.78
C LEU A 87 -14.36 7.15 -29.10
N TYR A 88 -15.69 7.29 -29.06
CA TYR A 88 -16.55 7.26 -30.25
C TYR A 88 -16.50 8.56 -31.08
N PHE A 89 -16.33 9.72 -30.44
CA PHE A 89 -16.33 11.03 -31.10
C PHE A 89 -15.28 11.21 -32.20
N PRO A 90 -14.00 10.80 -32.04
CA PRO A 90 -13.01 10.95 -33.11
C PRO A 90 -13.38 10.17 -34.37
N PHE A 91 -14.09 9.03 -34.25
CA PHE A 91 -14.55 8.28 -35.41
C PHE A 91 -15.69 8.99 -36.15
N ILE A 92 -16.65 9.57 -35.42
CA ILE A 92 -17.70 10.40 -36.04
C ILE A 92 -17.07 11.63 -36.70
N ALA A 93 -16.18 12.32 -36.00
CA ALA A 93 -15.51 13.51 -36.52
C ALA A 93 -14.69 13.19 -37.79
N LEU A 94 -14.03 12.02 -37.83
CA LEU A 94 -13.34 11.56 -39.03
C LEU A 94 -14.35 11.27 -40.16
N ALA A 95 -15.44 10.56 -39.90
CA ALA A 95 -16.45 10.25 -40.91
C ALA A 95 -17.11 11.52 -41.48
N GLU A 96 -17.50 12.47 -40.64
CA GLU A 96 -18.10 13.75 -41.05
C GLU A 96 -17.06 14.65 -41.72
N GLY A 97 -15.83 14.71 -41.22
CA GLY A 97 -14.74 15.44 -41.88
C GLY A 97 -14.43 14.90 -43.28
N LEU A 98 -14.55 13.58 -43.47
CA LEU A 98 -14.48 12.96 -44.79
C LEU A 98 -15.68 13.33 -45.66
N ALA A 99 -16.87 13.52 -45.09
CA ALA A 99 -18.03 13.98 -45.85
C ALA A 99 -17.86 15.42 -46.35
N GLU A 100 -17.29 16.30 -45.53
CA GLU A 100 -17.07 17.73 -45.85
C GLU A 100 -16.10 17.97 -47.01
N ILE A 101 -15.17 17.06 -47.28
CA ILE A 101 -14.26 17.15 -48.44
C ILE A 101 -14.91 16.72 -49.78
N GLY A 102 -16.24 16.62 -49.82
CA GLY A 102 -17.03 16.30 -51.02
C GLY A 102 -17.39 14.81 -51.16
N LEU A 103 -17.11 14.01 -50.13
CA LEU A 103 -17.48 12.59 -50.11
C LEU A 103 -18.93 12.42 -49.66
N GLN A 104 -19.62 11.40 -50.18
CA GLN A 104 -20.96 11.09 -49.67
C GLN A 104 -20.85 10.65 -48.21
N ARG A 105 -21.74 11.16 -47.34
CA ARG A 105 -21.69 10.92 -45.90
C ARG A 105 -21.59 9.43 -45.53
N TRP A 106 -22.35 8.57 -46.22
CA TRP A 106 -22.28 7.11 -46.02
C TRP A 106 -20.90 6.51 -46.36
N ALA A 107 -20.21 7.05 -47.38
CA ALA A 107 -18.87 6.62 -47.76
C ALA A 107 -17.84 7.04 -46.72
N GLY A 108 -18.00 8.22 -46.10
CA GLY A 108 -17.17 8.66 -44.97
C GLY A 108 -17.23 7.67 -43.81
N PHE A 109 -18.42 7.23 -43.41
CA PHE A 109 -18.59 6.21 -42.37
C PHE A 109 -17.98 4.85 -42.76
N LEU A 110 -18.12 4.40 -44.02
CA LEU A 110 -17.50 3.15 -44.47
C LEU A 110 -15.97 3.20 -44.47
N ILE A 111 -15.38 4.33 -44.86
CA ILE A 111 -13.92 4.49 -44.82
C ILE A 111 -13.43 4.47 -43.38
N THR A 112 -14.08 5.21 -42.47
CA THR A 112 -13.76 5.17 -41.04
C THR A 112 -13.81 3.75 -40.49
N TRP A 113 -14.87 3.00 -40.84
CA TRP A 113 -14.99 1.60 -40.44
C TRP A 113 -13.86 0.73 -41.00
N GLY A 114 -13.49 0.91 -42.27
CA GLY A 114 -12.33 0.24 -42.87
C GLY A 114 -11.02 0.54 -42.13
N VAL A 115 -10.79 1.80 -41.75
CA VAL A 115 -9.62 2.21 -40.93
C VAL A 115 -9.64 1.50 -39.58
N MET A 116 -10.80 1.38 -38.93
CA MET A 116 -10.91 0.65 -37.65
C MET A 116 -10.53 -0.83 -37.80
N LEU A 117 -10.94 -1.50 -38.87
CA LEU A 117 -10.54 -2.89 -39.13
C LEU A 117 -9.02 -3.04 -39.32
N VAL A 118 -8.39 -2.09 -40.02
CA VAL A 118 -6.94 -2.08 -40.20
C VAL A 118 -6.24 -1.92 -38.84
N VAL A 119 -6.71 -1.00 -38.00
CA VAL A 119 -6.15 -0.80 -36.65
C VAL A 119 -6.33 -2.04 -35.78
N VAL A 120 -7.52 -2.65 -35.78
CA VAL A 120 -7.78 -3.90 -35.04
C VAL A 120 -6.88 -5.03 -35.53
N GLY A 121 -6.74 -5.19 -36.85
CA GLY A 121 -5.84 -6.18 -37.45
C GLY A 121 -4.39 -5.97 -37.04
N LEU A 122 -3.91 -4.72 -37.05
CA LEU A 122 -2.55 -4.37 -36.66
C LEU A 122 -2.30 -4.64 -35.16
N LEU A 123 -3.16 -4.12 -34.27
CA LEU A 123 -3.03 -4.34 -32.84
C LEU A 123 -3.14 -5.82 -32.46
N GLY A 124 -4.08 -6.54 -33.08
CA GLY A 124 -4.23 -7.99 -32.91
C GLY A 124 -2.98 -8.74 -33.37
N TYR A 125 -2.40 -8.36 -34.51
CA TYR A 125 -1.17 -8.96 -35.00
C TYR A 125 0.04 -8.67 -34.08
N LEU A 126 0.23 -7.43 -33.63
CA LEU A 126 1.29 -7.07 -32.69
C LEU A 126 1.12 -7.81 -31.35
N GLY A 127 -0.11 -7.85 -30.83
CA GLY A 127 -0.46 -8.58 -29.61
C GLY A 127 -0.15 -10.08 -29.74
N TYR A 128 -0.57 -10.69 -30.84
CA TYR A 128 -0.29 -12.09 -31.16
C TYR A 128 1.21 -12.37 -31.23
N ARG A 129 1.97 -11.53 -31.93
CA ARG A 129 3.44 -11.67 -32.03
C ARG A 129 4.10 -11.55 -30.65
N LYS A 130 3.63 -10.62 -29.81
CA LYS A 130 4.15 -10.43 -28.46
C LYS A 130 3.87 -11.66 -27.59
N VAL A 131 2.63 -12.17 -27.59
CA VAL A 131 2.22 -13.33 -26.80
C VAL A 131 2.91 -14.61 -27.27
N ARG A 132 3.05 -14.83 -28.58
CA ARG A 132 3.80 -15.98 -29.12
C ARG A 132 5.27 -16.01 -28.72
N GLY A 133 5.87 -14.85 -28.45
CA GLY A 133 7.25 -14.77 -27.96
C GLY A 133 7.41 -15.14 -26.49
N ILE A 134 6.33 -15.20 -25.71
CA ILE A 134 6.37 -15.54 -24.29
C ILE A 134 6.51 -17.05 -24.17
N LYS A 135 7.75 -17.53 -24.06
CA LYS A 135 8.03 -18.89 -23.60
C LYS A 135 7.63 -18.95 -22.12
N GLY A 136 6.62 -19.76 -21.79
CA GLY A 136 6.19 -19.97 -20.39
C GLY A 136 7.36 -20.38 -19.48
N PRO A 137 7.22 -20.26 -18.14
CA PRO A 137 8.32 -20.46 -17.20
C PRO A 137 8.76 -21.94 -17.15
N LYS A 138 9.58 -22.34 -18.13
CA LYS A 138 10.07 -23.71 -18.30
C LYS A 138 10.81 -24.21 -17.06
N LYS A 139 11.60 -23.33 -16.43
CA LYS A 139 12.36 -23.66 -15.21
C LYS A 139 11.45 -23.96 -14.02
N THR A 140 10.39 -23.18 -13.82
CA THR A 140 9.42 -23.40 -12.74
C THR A 140 8.63 -24.69 -12.95
N ILE A 141 8.25 -25.00 -14.18
CA ILE A 141 7.58 -26.25 -14.52
C ILE A 141 8.51 -27.45 -14.29
N GLN A 142 9.78 -27.33 -14.67
CA GLN A 142 10.78 -28.38 -14.48
C GLN A 142 11.07 -28.63 -13.00
N SER A 143 11.32 -27.58 -12.20
CA SER A 143 11.54 -27.74 -10.76
C SER A 143 10.32 -28.32 -10.06
N ALA A 144 9.09 -27.94 -10.45
CA ALA A 144 7.89 -28.54 -9.91
C ALA A 144 7.77 -30.04 -10.28
N GLN A 145 8.12 -30.42 -11.50
CA GLN A 145 8.14 -31.83 -11.92
C GLN A 145 9.21 -32.64 -11.18
N GLU A 146 10.39 -32.06 -10.94
CA GLU A 146 11.46 -32.69 -10.15
C GLU A 146 11.05 -32.88 -8.69
N THR A 147 10.40 -31.88 -8.08
CA THR A 147 9.85 -32.01 -6.71
C THR A 147 8.77 -33.10 -6.65
N LEU A 148 7.86 -33.15 -7.62
CA LEU A 148 6.82 -34.19 -7.69
C LEU A 148 7.43 -35.58 -7.92
N ALA A 149 8.46 -35.69 -8.75
CA ALA A 149 9.17 -36.94 -8.99
C ALA A 149 9.92 -37.42 -7.73
N ALA A 150 10.53 -36.51 -6.97
CA ALA A 150 11.19 -36.82 -5.71
C ALA A 150 10.18 -37.31 -4.65
N LEU A 151 9.04 -36.61 -4.48
CA LEU A 151 8.00 -37.06 -3.55
C LEU A 151 7.40 -38.42 -3.92
N LYS A 152 7.23 -38.69 -5.22
CA LYS A 152 6.71 -39.99 -5.68
C LYS A 152 7.69 -41.12 -5.41
N ARG A 153 9.00 -40.87 -5.56
CA ARG A 153 10.04 -41.83 -5.24
C ARG A 153 10.09 -42.18 -3.75
N ASP A 154 9.94 -41.19 -2.88
CA ASP A 154 9.92 -41.40 -1.42
C ASP A 154 8.66 -42.17 -0.95
N SER A 155 7.55 -42.09 -1.69
CA SER A 155 6.32 -42.83 -1.36
C SER A 155 6.34 -44.30 -1.82
N ASP A 156 7.11 -44.61 -2.87
CA ASP A 156 7.33 -45.98 -3.35
C ASP A 156 8.43 -46.73 -2.56
N GLU A 157 9.28 -46.02 -1.80
CA GLU A 157 10.40 -46.58 -1.01
C GLU A 157 10.04 -46.92 0.45
N SER A 158 8.76 -46.81 0.86
CA SER A 158 8.32 -47.23 2.19
C SER A 158 8.48 -48.76 2.36
N PRO A 159 9.41 -49.26 3.19
CA PRO A 159 9.63 -50.69 3.36
C PRO A 159 8.47 -51.30 4.17
N SER A 160 7.93 -52.41 3.67
CA SER A 160 7.01 -53.31 4.39
C SER A 160 7.70 -54.03 5.55
#